data_AF-A0A1Q4ZFK4-F1
#
_entry.id   AF-A0A1Q4ZFK4-F1
#
_cell.length_a   1.000
_cell.length_b   1.000
_cell.length_c   1.000
_cell.angle_alpha   90.00
_cell.angle_beta   90.00
_cell.angle_gamma   90.00
#
_symmetry.space_group_name_H-M   'P 1'
#
loop_
_entity.id
_entity.type
_entity.pdbx_description
1 polymer ?
#
loop_
_entity_poly.entity_id
_entity_poly.type
_entity_poly.pdbx_seq_one_letter_code
_entity_poly.pdbx_strand_id
1 'polypeptide(L)'
;MTGRTATHYAAEVSGGDAVRRVELGGFVAPSRRLALRWLRGRALWFAEALDPAAHAPWVPPAALHPVTHAGRDAPADLRAWAEDIGHQDYALRRLAAGFTFEFIARDDACWYGLAARPCPLPGTPRTGIPPVHA
;
A
#
# COMPACT_ATOMS: atom_id res chain seq x y z
N MET A 1 7.47 6.19 -34.23
CA MET A 1 8.07 6.60 -32.94
C MET A 1 6.99 6.54 -31.87
N THR A 2 6.82 5.37 -31.26
CA THR A 2 5.73 5.08 -30.32
C THR A 2 5.96 5.85 -29.03
N GLY A 3 5.07 6.80 -28.70
CA GLY A 3 5.14 7.54 -27.44
C GLY A 3 5.10 6.56 -26.28
N ARG A 4 6.18 6.46 -25.51
CA ARG A 4 6.25 5.60 -24.34
C ARG A 4 5.41 6.26 -23.24
N THR A 5 4.17 5.82 -23.07
CA THR A 5 3.31 6.31 -21.97
C THR A 5 4.05 6.10 -20.65
N ALA A 6 4.25 7.17 -19.88
CA ALA A 6 4.87 7.08 -18.57
C ALA A 6 3.90 6.43 -17.59
N THR A 7 4.11 5.16 -17.26
CA THR A 7 3.28 4.42 -16.30
C THR A 7 3.61 4.86 -14.87
N HIS A 8 2.62 5.44 -14.20
CA HIS A 8 2.65 5.67 -12.75
C HIS A 8 2.08 4.44 -12.03
N TYR A 9 2.21 4.42 -10.70
CA TYR A 9 1.74 3.34 -9.87
C TYR A 9 0.94 3.93 -8.73
N ALA A 10 -0.34 3.59 -8.64
CA ALA A 10 -1.16 3.92 -7.49
C ALA A 10 -0.91 2.87 -6.40
N ALA A 11 -0.58 3.32 -5.21
CA ALA A 11 -0.49 2.51 -4.00
C ALA A 11 -1.58 2.96 -3.05
N GLU A 12 -2.35 2.03 -2.50
CA GLU A 12 -3.55 2.27 -1.72
C GLU A 12 -3.49 1.36 -0.48
N VAL A 13 -3.95 1.88 0.66
CA VAL A 13 -4.10 1.10 1.89
C VAL A 13 -5.54 1.25 2.36
N SER A 14 -6.17 0.11 2.62
CA SER A 14 -7.52 0.03 3.16
C SER A 14 -7.54 -0.81 4.42
N GLY A 15 -8.54 -0.62 5.26
CA GLY A 15 -8.81 -1.50 6.39
C GLY A 15 -10.31 -1.68 6.56
N GLY A 16 -10.71 -2.63 7.37
CA GLY A 16 -12.11 -2.90 7.57
C GLY A 16 -12.38 -4.09 8.45
N ASP A 17 -13.65 -4.40 8.59
CA ASP A 17 -14.18 -5.57 9.28
C ASP A 17 -14.99 -6.42 8.29
N ALA A 18 -15.84 -7.31 8.81
CA ALA A 18 -16.70 -8.16 7.99
C ALA A 18 -17.79 -7.40 7.22
N VAL A 19 -18.09 -6.15 7.58
CA VAL A 19 -19.24 -5.37 7.10
C VAL A 19 -18.82 -4.13 6.34
N ARG A 20 -17.69 -3.52 6.70
CA ARG A 20 -17.25 -2.22 6.18
C ARG A 20 -15.79 -2.24 5.75
N ARG A 21 -15.51 -1.46 4.71
CA ARG A 21 -14.17 -1.08 4.25
C ARG A 21 -14.02 0.43 4.36
N VAL A 22 -12.84 0.88 4.79
CA VAL A 22 -12.41 2.27 4.78
C VAL A 22 -11.06 2.39 4.07
N GLU A 23 -10.92 3.45 3.28
CA GLU A 23 -9.62 3.82 2.69
C GLU A 23 -8.81 4.58 3.73
N LEU A 24 -7.61 4.07 4.03
CA LEU A 24 -6.72 4.60 5.07
C LEU A 24 -5.59 5.46 4.48
N GLY A 25 -5.43 5.46 3.16
CA GLY A 25 -4.52 6.35 2.45
C GLY A 25 -4.13 5.87 1.07
N GLY A 26 -3.64 6.78 0.24
CA GLY A 26 -3.15 6.46 -1.10
C GLY A 26 -1.97 7.34 -1.51
N PHE A 27 -1.18 6.84 -2.45
CA PHE A 27 -0.01 7.52 -2.99
C PHE A 27 0.22 7.12 -4.45
N VAL A 28 0.41 8.11 -5.32
CA VAL A 28 0.77 7.88 -6.72
C VAL A 28 2.26 8.09 -6.92
N ALA A 29 2.95 7.06 -7.38
CA ALA A 29 4.39 7.05 -7.57
C ALA A 29 4.77 7.01 -9.05
N PRO A 30 5.86 7.69 -9.47
CA PRO A 30 6.39 7.59 -10.84
C PRO A 30 7.11 6.26 -11.10
N SER A 31 7.25 5.38 -10.09
CA SER A 31 7.85 4.06 -10.26
C SER A 31 7.26 3.02 -9.30
N ARG A 32 7.24 1.76 -9.75
CA ARG A 32 6.85 0.59 -8.96
C ARG A 32 7.65 0.46 -7.66
N ARG A 33 8.94 0.76 -7.70
CA ARG A 33 9.82 0.69 -6.52
C ARG A 33 9.42 1.70 -5.46
N LEU A 34 9.06 2.92 -5.86
CA LEU A 34 8.63 3.94 -4.92
C LEU A 34 7.23 3.65 -4.36
N ALA A 35 6.31 3.13 -5.18
CA ALA A 35 5.00 2.66 -4.71
C ALA A 35 5.15 1.56 -3.63
N LEU A 36 5.98 0.54 -3.88
CA LEU A 36 6.24 -0.51 -2.88
C LEU A 36 6.99 0.00 -1.66
N ARG A 37 7.94 0.93 -1.82
CA ARG A 37 8.61 1.56 -0.66
C ARG A 37 7.61 2.30 0.22
N TRP A 38 6.65 2.99 -0.39
CA TRP A 38 5.57 3.65 0.34
C TRP A 38 4.69 2.63 1.07
N LEU A 39 4.25 1.56 0.41
CA LEU A 39 3.48 0.49 1.07
C LEU A 39 4.24 -0.16 2.23
N ARG A 40 5.55 -0.44 2.06
CA ARG A 40 6.41 -0.96 3.14
C ARG A 40 6.43 -0.03 4.34
N GLY A 41 6.61 1.28 4.10
CA GLY A 41 6.56 2.28 5.18
C GLY A 41 5.19 2.32 5.87
N ARG A 42 4.09 2.25 5.11
CA ARG A 42 2.74 2.21 5.68
C ARG A 42 2.47 0.93 6.46
N ALA A 43 2.92 -0.23 6.00
CA ALA A 43 2.79 -1.50 6.72
C ALA A 43 3.46 -1.44 8.10
N LEU A 44 4.70 -0.95 8.15
CA LEU A 44 5.42 -0.77 9.41
C LEU A 44 4.73 0.24 10.33
N TRP A 45 4.24 1.36 9.76
CA TRP A 45 3.51 2.34 10.53
C TRP A 45 2.19 1.78 11.10
N PHE A 46 1.43 0.99 10.33
CA PHE A 46 0.23 0.33 10.84
C PHE A 46 0.56 -0.71 11.91
N ALA A 47 1.58 -1.53 11.70
CA ALA A 47 2.00 -2.51 12.71
C ALA A 47 2.36 -1.83 14.03
N GLU A 48 3.12 -0.73 13.99
CA GLU A 48 3.46 0.05 15.18
C GLU A 48 2.24 0.74 15.82
N ALA A 49 1.29 1.22 15.01
CA ALA A 49 0.08 1.85 15.53
C ALA A 49 -0.88 0.84 16.20
N LEU A 50 -0.92 -0.40 15.68
CA LEU A 50 -1.80 -1.46 16.16
C LEU A 50 -1.21 -2.22 17.35
N ASP A 51 0.09 -2.45 17.35
CA ASP A 51 0.83 -3.16 18.38
C ASP A 51 2.10 -2.38 18.76
N PRO A 52 1.94 -1.25 19.47
CA PRO A 52 3.06 -0.42 19.86
C PRO A 52 3.91 -1.06 20.95
N ALA A 53 5.19 -0.71 20.98
CA ALA A 53 6.04 -1.09 22.11
C ALA A 53 5.49 -0.51 23.43
N ALA A 54 5.61 -1.26 24.52
CA ALA A 54 5.12 -0.85 25.85
C ALA A 54 5.67 0.50 26.34
N HIS A 55 6.82 0.92 25.79
CA HIS A 55 7.51 2.17 26.11
C HIS A 55 7.48 3.19 24.96
N ALA A 56 6.59 3.01 23.97
CA ALA A 56 6.44 3.95 22.88
C ALA A 56 6.08 5.34 23.44
N PRO A 57 6.83 6.42 23.12
CA PRO A 57 6.65 7.74 23.74
C PRO A 57 5.28 8.38 23.55
N TRP A 58 4.54 7.96 22.53
CA TRP A 58 3.20 8.47 22.20
C TRP A 58 2.09 7.67 22.88
N VAL A 59 2.41 6.57 23.56
CA VAL A 59 1.46 5.74 24.29
C VAL A 59 1.40 6.20 25.75
N PRO A 60 0.21 6.56 26.27
CA PRO A 60 0.07 6.92 27.68
C PRO A 60 0.42 5.74 28.61
N PRO A 61 0.96 6.02 29.82
CA PRO A 61 1.20 4.98 30.81
C PRO A 61 -0.06 4.16 31.09
N ALA A 62 0.09 2.84 31.22
CA ALA A 62 -0.99 1.88 31.47
C ALA A 62 -2.12 1.84 30.42
N ALA A 63 -1.94 2.42 29.23
CA ALA A 63 -2.90 2.32 28.13
C ALA A 63 -2.84 1.00 27.36
N LEU A 64 -1.80 0.19 27.57
CA LEU A 64 -1.60 -1.09 26.91
C LEU A 64 -1.85 -2.25 27.86
N HIS A 65 -2.55 -3.26 27.34
CA HIS A 65 -2.79 -4.52 28.03
C HIS A 65 -2.14 -5.64 27.21
N PRO A 66 -1.25 -6.44 27.81
CA PRO A 66 -0.66 -7.60 27.12
C PRO A 66 -1.74 -8.58 26.68
N VAL A 67 -1.72 -8.95 25.40
CA VAL A 67 -2.59 -10.00 24.84
C VAL A 67 -1.77 -11.28 24.76
N THR A 68 -2.17 -12.32 25.48
CA THR A 68 -1.42 -13.59 25.56
C THR A 68 -1.73 -14.56 24.42
N HIS A 69 -2.83 -14.36 23.68
CA HIS A 69 -3.20 -15.21 22.55
C HIS A 69 -4.09 -14.45 21.56
N ALA A 70 -3.52 -14.06 20.42
CA ALA A 70 -4.29 -13.62 19.25
C ALA A 70 -4.31 -14.77 18.23
N GLY A 71 -5.49 -15.15 17.71
CA GLY A 71 -5.60 -16.23 16.73
C GLY A 71 -4.93 -15.86 15.39
N ARG A 72 -5.02 -14.58 15.02
CA ARG A 72 -4.29 -13.97 13.91
C ARG A 72 -3.67 -12.65 14.36
N ASP A 73 -2.45 -12.40 13.91
CA ASP A 73 -1.66 -11.24 14.31
C ASP A 73 -1.35 -10.38 13.08
N ALA A 74 -2.30 -9.48 12.74
CA ALA A 74 -2.13 -8.55 11.64
C ALA A 74 -0.86 -7.68 11.77
N PRO A 75 -0.52 -7.12 12.95
CA PRO A 75 0.75 -6.41 13.14
C PRO A 75 1.99 -7.24 12.79
N ALA A 76 2.07 -8.49 13.23
CA ALA A 76 3.17 -9.39 12.89
C ALA A 76 3.22 -9.70 11.39
N ASP A 77 2.08 -9.98 10.76
CA ASP A 77 1.99 -10.20 9.31
C ASP A 77 2.47 -8.99 8.50
N LEU A 78 2.12 -7.77 8.94
CA LEU A 78 2.54 -6.52 8.31
C LEU A 78 4.06 -6.31 8.43
N ARG A 79 4.65 -6.60 9.61
CA ARG A 79 6.11 -6.54 9.83
C ARG A 79 6.83 -7.58 8.96
N ALA A 80 6.34 -8.82 8.97
CA ALA A 80 6.90 -9.90 8.19
C ALA A 80 6.87 -9.59 6.69
N TRP A 81 5.75 -9.11 6.16
CA TRP A 81 5.65 -8.70 4.76
C TRP A 81 6.61 -7.55 4.42
N ALA A 82 6.73 -6.55 5.31
CA ALA A 82 7.61 -5.42 5.09
C ALA A 82 9.08 -5.86 4.99
N GLU A 83 9.48 -6.89 5.73
CA GLU A 83 10.86 -7.41 5.78
C GLU A 83 11.16 -8.49 4.75
N ASP A 84 10.14 -9.18 4.24
CA ASP A 84 10.29 -10.29 3.29
C ASP A 84 10.70 -9.82 1.88
N ILE A 85 12.01 -9.92 1.60
CA ILE A 85 12.61 -9.57 0.31
C ILE A 85 11.98 -10.36 -0.86
N GLY A 86 11.62 -11.63 -0.65
CA GLY A 86 11.01 -12.48 -1.67
C GLY A 86 9.62 -11.99 -2.07
N HIS A 87 8.79 -11.61 -1.09
CA HIS A 87 7.49 -10.99 -1.33
C HIS A 87 7.63 -9.62 -2.02
N GLN A 88 8.62 -8.80 -1.64
CA GLN A 88 8.87 -7.52 -2.30
C GLN A 88 9.27 -7.70 -3.78
N ASP A 89 10.11 -8.69 -4.07
CA ASP A 89 10.55 -8.99 -5.43
C ASP A 89 9.42 -9.59 -6.29
N TYR A 90 8.58 -10.44 -5.70
CA TYR A 90 7.34 -10.91 -6.32
C TYR A 90 6.41 -9.74 -6.69
N ALA A 91 6.19 -8.80 -5.77
CA ALA A 91 5.37 -7.62 -6.02
C ALA A 91 5.94 -6.75 -7.14
N LEU A 92 7.27 -6.53 -7.16
CA LEU A 92 7.95 -5.79 -8.23
C LEU A 92 7.76 -6.44 -9.60
N ARG A 93 7.83 -7.78 -9.68
CA ARG A 93 7.59 -8.53 -10.91
C ARG A 93 6.15 -8.43 -11.39
N ARG A 94 5.17 -8.59 -10.49
CA ARG A 94 3.73 -8.42 -10.80
C ARG A 94 3.45 -7.04 -11.41
N LEU A 95 3.94 -5.98 -10.76
CA LEU A 95 3.79 -4.62 -11.25
C LEU A 95 4.51 -4.39 -12.59
N ALA A 96 5.66 -5.03 -12.81
CA ALA A 96 6.37 -4.99 -14.10
C ALA A 96 5.54 -5.54 -15.24
N ALA A 97 4.84 -6.65 -14.97
CA ALA A 97 4.00 -7.36 -15.91
C ALA A 97 2.65 -6.69 -16.11
N GLY A 98 2.39 -5.54 -15.47
CA GLY A 98 1.15 -4.78 -15.63
C GLY A 98 0.02 -5.24 -14.70
N PHE A 99 0.29 -6.13 -13.74
CA PHE A 99 -0.72 -6.64 -12.81
C PHE A 99 -0.71 -5.87 -11.49
N THR A 100 -1.89 -5.75 -10.88
CA THR A 100 -2.03 -5.28 -9.49
C THR A 100 -1.32 -6.24 -8.54
N PHE A 101 -0.69 -5.73 -7.49
CA PHE A 101 -0.23 -6.48 -6.33
C PHE A 101 -1.17 -6.19 -5.15
N GLU A 102 -1.50 -7.22 -4.37
CA GLU A 102 -2.32 -7.10 -3.17
C GLU A 102 -1.75 -7.99 -2.06
N PHE A 103 -1.81 -7.48 -0.83
CA PHE A 103 -1.51 -8.20 0.40
C PHE A 103 -2.56 -7.84 1.45
N ILE A 104 -3.00 -8.82 2.23
CA ILE A 104 -4.00 -8.62 3.29
C ILE A 104 -3.48 -9.27 4.58
N ALA A 105 -3.32 -8.46 5.61
CA ALA A 105 -3.13 -8.91 6.98
C ALA A 105 -4.48 -8.95 7.69
N ARG A 106 -4.70 -9.93 8.58
CA ARG A 106 -5.96 -10.09 9.32
C ARG A 106 -5.69 -10.30 10.79
N ASP A 107 -6.52 -9.71 11.63
CA ASP A 107 -6.66 -10.12 13.02
C ASP A 107 -8.02 -10.84 13.19
N ASP A 108 -8.44 -11.07 14.43
CA ASP A 108 -9.66 -11.84 14.73
C ASP A 108 -10.95 -11.08 14.34
N ALA A 109 -10.91 -9.76 14.19
CA ALA A 109 -12.11 -8.93 13.91
C ALA A 109 -11.99 -8.09 12.62
N CYS A 110 -10.78 -7.73 12.24
CA CYS A 110 -10.46 -6.73 11.24
C CYS A 110 -9.42 -7.23 10.23
N TRP A 111 -9.29 -6.50 9.13
CA TRP A 111 -8.28 -6.74 8.11
C TRP A 111 -7.68 -5.43 7.61
N TYR A 112 -6.44 -5.52 7.10
CA TYR A 112 -5.68 -4.41 6.55
C TYR A 112 -5.11 -4.83 5.19
N GLY A 113 -5.48 -4.10 4.15
CA GLY A 113 -5.12 -4.39 2.76
C GLY A 113 -4.13 -3.38 2.20
N LEU A 114 -3.04 -3.87 1.62
CA LEU A 114 -2.04 -3.10 0.89
C LEU A 114 -2.17 -3.44 -0.60
N ALA A 115 -2.43 -2.45 -1.45
CA ALA A 115 -2.59 -2.65 -2.88
C ALA A 115 -1.68 -1.70 -3.66
N ALA A 116 -1.08 -2.20 -4.75
CA ALA A 116 -0.41 -1.37 -5.73
C ALA A 116 -0.83 -1.79 -7.13
N ARG A 117 -1.13 -0.83 -8.00
CA ARG A 117 -1.53 -1.09 -9.38
C ARG A 117 -0.88 -0.11 -10.35
N PRO A 118 -0.52 -0.55 -11.57
CA PRO A 118 -0.18 0.36 -12.64
C PRO A 118 -1.33 1.34 -12.90
N CYS A 119 -1.01 2.62 -12.98
CA CYS A 119 -1.91 3.71 -13.29
C CYS A 119 -1.35 4.40 -14.53
N PRO A 120 -1.90 4.13 -15.72
CA PRO A 120 -1.53 4.88 -16.92
C PRO A 120 -1.82 6.36 -16.65
N LEU A 121 -0.83 7.23 -16.83
CA LEU A 121 -1.16 8.65 -16.92
C LEU A 121 -2.07 8.83 -18.15
N PRO A 122 -3.18 9.57 -18.04
CA PRO A 122 -3.84 10.06 -19.24
C PRO A 122 -2.79 10.87 -19.99
N GLY A 123 -2.37 10.36 -21.17
CA GLY A 123 -1.47 11.08 -22.04
C GLY A 123 -2.09 12.45 -22.30
N THR A 124 -1.31 13.52 -22.20
CA THR A 124 -1.75 14.82 -22.69
C THR A 124 -2.23 14.61 -24.12
N PRO A 125 -3.51 14.91 -24.45
CA PRO A 125 -3.92 14.84 -25.83
C PRO A 125 -3.00 15.78 -26.60
N ARG A 126 -2.41 15.26 -27.69
CA ARG A 126 -1.57 16.05 -28.59
C ARG A 126 -2.51 17.05 -29.27
N THR A 127 -2.70 18.20 -28.65
CA THR A 127 -3.47 19.32 -29.21
C THR A 127 -2.70 19.84 -30.41
N GLY A 128 -3.02 19.26 -31.57
CA GLY A 128 -2.52 19.65 -32.88
C GLY A 128 -3.69 19.66 -33.84
N ILE A 129 -4.58 20.63 -33.67
CA ILE A 129 -5.44 21.12 -34.75
C ILE A 129 -4.96 22.56 -34.99
N PRO A 130 -4.29 22.87 -36.11
CA PRO A 130 -3.91 24.25 -36.43
C PRO A 130 -5.15 25.11 -36.72
N PRO A 131 -5.07 26.44 -36.58
CA PRO A 131 -6.20 27.33 -36.80
C PRO A 131 -6.64 27.26 -38.27
N VAL A 132 -7.93 27.01 -38.49
CA VAL A 132 -8.58 27.28 -39.77
C VAL A 132 -8.74 28.80 -39.88
N HIS A 133 -7.91 29.44 -40.69
CA HIS A 133 -8.22 30.77 -41.20
C HIS A 133 -9.31 30.62 -42.25
N ALA A 134 -10.43 31.31 -42.02
CA ALA A 134 -11.40 31.69 -43.03
C ALA A 134 -11.67 33.19 -42.86
#